data_AF-A0A662J7F5-F1
#
_entry.id   AF-A0A662J7F5-F1
#
_cell.length_a   1.000
_cell.length_b   1.000
_cell.length_c   1.000
_cell.angle_alpha   90.00
_cell.angle_beta   90.00
_cell.angle_gamma   90.00
#
_symmetry.space_group_name_H-M   'P 1'
#
loop_
_entity.id
_entity.type
_entity.pdbx_description
1 polymer ?
#
loop_
_entity_poly.entity_id
_entity_poly.type
_entity_poly.pdbx_seq_one_letter_code
_entity_poly.pdbx_strand_id
1 'polypeptide(L)' 'MVDVTPKPPVYREATATGYIKLRRETLKALKEGRLEKGDALAVAQVAAIMAAKRTPEIIPLCHPLP' A
#
# COMPACT_ATOMS: atom_id res chain seq x y z
N MET A 1 -14.46 1.51 -16.82
CA MET A 1 -13.17 1.12 -17.42
C MET A 1 -13.08 1.76 -18.79
N VAL A 2 -12.06 2.57 -19.07
CA VAL A 2 -11.87 3.15 -20.42
C VAL A 2 -11.16 2.12 -21.30
N ASP A 3 -11.51 2.01 -22.58
CA ASP A 3 -10.77 1.14 -23.49
C ASP A 3 -9.32 1.62 -23.63
N VAL A 4 -8.37 0.72 -23.35
CA VAL A 4 -6.93 0.96 -23.46
C VAL A 4 -6.26 0.05 -24.48
N THR A 5 -7.03 -0.79 -25.19
CA THR A 5 -6.54 -1.69 -26.26
C THR A 5 -5.69 -0.97 -27.32
N PRO A 6 -6.00 0.27 -27.75
CA PRO A 6 -5.18 0.96 -28.73
C PRO A 6 -3.82 1.47 -28.20
N LYS A 7 -3.59 1.42 -26.87
CA LYS A 7 -2.37 1.96 -26.27
C LYS A 7 -1.26 0.89 -26.29
N PRO A 8 -0.07 1.17 -26.86
CA PRO A 8 1.02 0.21 -26.87
C PRO A 8 1.54 -0.06 -25.43
N PRO A 9 2.02 -1.29 -25.15
CA PRO A 9 2.67 -1.59 -23.88
C PRO A 9 4.00 -0.85 -23.79
N VAL A 10 4.22 -0.19 -22.66
CA VAL A 10 5.45 0.54 -22.32
C VAL A 10 5.74 0.35 -20.84
N TYR A 11 6.98 0.54 -20.43
CA TYR A 11 7.34 0.58 -19.01
C TYR A 11 6.59 1.72 -18.32
N ARG A 12 6.00 1.44 -17.16
CA ARG A 12 5.26 2.40 -16.34
C ARG A 12 5.74 2.27 -14.90
N GLU A 13 6.00 3.41 -14.27
CA GLU A 13 6.40 3.50 -12.89
C GLU A 13 5.65 4.66 -12.22
N ALA A 14 5.32 4.49 -10.94
CA ALA A 14 4.72 5.52 -10.11
C ALA A 14 5.20 5.36 -8.66
N THR A 15 5.44 6.48 -7.97
CA THR A 15 5.79 6.51 -6.55
C THR A 15 4.77 7.35 -5.79
N ALA A 16 4.34 6.87 -4.63
CA ALA A 16 3.45 7.59 -3.73
C ALA A 16 4.00 7.54 -2.30
N THR A 17 3.69 8.56 -1.50
CA THR A 17 4.11 8.67 -0.09
C THR A 17 2.93 9.07 0.79
N GLY A 18 2.92 8.61 2.04
CA GLY A 18 1.94 9.00 3.04
C GLY A 18 2.56 9.06 4.42
N TYR A 19 1.89 9.74 5.36
CA TYR A 19 2.30 9.80 6.75
C TYR A 19 1.11 9.57 7.68
N ILE A 20 1.39 8.99 8.86
CA ILE A 20 0.43 8.83 9.94
C ILE A 20 0.95 9.56 11.18
N LYS A 21 0.15 10.48 11.72
CA LYS A 21 0.47 11.16 12.96
C LYS A 21 0.04 10.29 14.14
N LEU A 22 0.99 9.97 15.01
CA LEU A 22 0.76 9.14 16.19
C LEU A 22 1.03 9.95 17.48
N ARG A 23 0.50 9.44 18.60
CA ARG A 23 0.86 9.93 19.93
C ARG A 23 2.32 9.56 20.23
N ARG A 24 2.96 10.32 21.14
CA ARG A 24 4.36 10.09 21.50
C ARG A 24 4.57 8.71 22.12
N GLU A 25 3.62 8.28 22.94
CA GLU A 25 3.65 7.00 23.65
C GLU A 25 3.55 5.82 22.66
N THR A 26 2.73 5.97 21.61
CA THR A 26 2.59 4.97 20.54
C THR A 26 3.89 4.84 19.73
N LEU A 27 4.51 5.96 19.36
CA LEU A 27 5.80 5.94 18.67
C LEU A 27 6.90 5.30 19.51
N LYS A 28 6.89 5.56 20.82
CA LYS A 28 7.83 4.96 21.76
C LYS A 28 7.65 3.44 21.81
N ALA A 29 6.42 2.96 22.02
CA ALA A 29 6.12 1.52 22.04
C ALA A 29 6.45 0.81 20.72
N LEU A 30 6.21 1.45 19.57
CA LEU A 30 6.58 0.96 18.25
C LEU A 30 8.10 0.75 18.12
N LYS A 31 8.90 1.77 18.49
CA LYS A 31 10.37 1.71 18.40
C LYS A 31 10.98 0.66 19.33
N GLU A 32 10.34 0.40 20.46
CA GLU A 32 10.81 -0.54 21.48
C GLU A 32 10.25 -1.95 21.28
N GLY A 33 9.48 -2.20 20.20
CA GLY A 33 8.93 -3.52 19.89
C GLY A 33 7.89 -4.02 20.90
N ARG A 34 7.21 -3.13 21.63
CA ARG A 34 6.29 -3.49 22.73
C ARG A 34 4.82 -3.38 22.37
N LEU A 35 4.50 -3.37 21.08
CA LEU A 35 3.11 -3.35 20.64
C LEU A 35 2.49 -4.73 20.88
N GLU A 36 1.35 -4.77 21.57
CA GLU A 36 0.65 -6.01 21.93
C GLU A 36 0.26 -6.87 20.72
N LYS A 37 -0.01 -6.22 19.57
CA LYS A 37 -0.41 -6.88 18.32
C LYS A 37 0.78 -7.36 17.47
N GLY A 38 2.01 -7.22 17.96
CA GLY A 38 3.24 -7.60 17.25
C GLY A 38 3.86 -6.48 16.41
N ASP A 39 4.69 -6.86 15.45
CA ASP A 39 5.47 -5.93 14.62
C ASP A 39 4.59 -5.20 13.58
N ALA A 40 4.22 -3.97 13.91
CA ALA A 40 3.38 -3.16 13.03
C ALA A 40 4.07 -2.75 11.71
N LEU A 41 5.39 -2.58 11.68
CA LEU A 41 6.08 -2.17 10.45
C LEU A 41 6.19 -3.33 9.45
N ALA A 42 6.57 -4.51 9.94
CA ALA A 42 6.63 -5.70 9.11
C ALA A 42 5.24 -6.05 8.52
N VAL A 43 4.20 -6.02 9.37
CA VAL A 43 2.82 -6.25 8.93
C VAL A 43 2.36 -5.19 7.92
N ALA A 44 2.69 -3.91 8.15
CA ALA A 44 2.34 -2.83 7.23
C ALA A 44 2.99 -3.00 5.84
N GLN A 45 4.23 -3.49 5.78
CA GLN A 45 4.91 -3.75 4.51
C GLN A 45 4.21 -4.85 3.69
N VAL A 46 3.85 -5.97 4.35
CA VAL A 46 3.12 -7.06 3.69
C VAL A 46 1.74 -6.57 3.23
N ALA A 47 1.03 -5.82 4.09
CA ALA A 47 -0.26 -5.25 3.76
C ALA A 47 -0.18 -4.30 2.55
N ALA A 48 0.87 -3.48 2.45
CA ALA A 48 1.07 -2.59 1.31
C ALA A 48 1.25 -3.36 -0.02
N ILE A 49 2.06 -4.43 -0.01
CA ILE A 49 2.25 -5.29 -1.19
C ILE A 49 0.94 -5.98 -1.60
N MET A 50 0.17 -6.46 -0.61
CA MET A 50 -1.14 -7.07 -0.88
C MET A 50 -2.13 -6.04 -1.43
N ALA A 51 -2.19 -4.84 -0.85
CA ALA A 51 -3.07 -3.77 -1.29
C ALA A 51 -2.75 -3.33 -2.73
N ALA A 52 -1.46 -3.17 -3.07
CA ALA A 52 -1.04 -2.79 -4.42
C ALA A 52 -1.53 -3.79 -5.47
N LYS A 53 -1.43 -5.09 -5.20
CA LYS A 53 -1.89 -6.15 -6.11
C LYS A 53 -3.42 -6.25 -6.20
N ARG A 54 -4.13 -5.86 -5.12
CA ARG A 54 -5.61 -5.88 -5.06
C ARG A 54 -6.26 -4.55 -5.45
N THR A 55 -5.49 -3.58 -5.93
CA THR A 55 -5.99 -2.28 -6.41
C THR A 55 -7.23 -2.39 -7.32
N PRO A 56 -7.27 -3.25 -8.36
CA PRO A 56 -8.45 -3.34 -9.23
C PRO A 56 -9.71 -3.91 -8.55
N GLU A 57 -9.57 -4.62 -7.43
CA GLU A 57 -10.71 -5.08 -6.62
C GLU A 57 -11.29 -3.96 -5.76
N ILE A 58 -10.46 -2.97 -5.40
CA ILE A 58 -10.81 -1.89 -4.47
C ILE A 58 -11.34 -0.66 -5.21
N ILE A 59 -10.76 -0.33 -6.37
CA ILE A 59 -11.07 0.89 -7.13
C ILE A 59 -11.99 0.56 -8.32
N PRO A 60 -13.28 0.99 -8.33
CA PRO A 60 -14.29 0.48 -9.26
C PRO A 60 -13.99 0.59 -10.76
N LEU A 61 -13.17 1.55 -11.18
CA LEU A 61 -12.86 1.81 -12.59
C LEU A 61 -11.40 1.52 -12.95
N CYS A 62 -10.63 0.90 -12.05
CA CYS A 62 -9.24 0.55 -12.28
C CYS A 62 -9.15 -0.70 -13.17
N HIS A 63 -8.20 -0.70 -14.11
CA HIS A 63 -7.92 -1.87 -14.95
C HIS A 63 -7.18 -2.94 -14.15
N PRO A 64 -7.51 -4.23 -14.34
CA PRO A 64 -6.64 -5.30 -13.88
C PRO A 64 -5.33 -5.27 -14.69
N LEU A 65 -4.21 -5.27 -13.98
CA LEU A 65 -2.86 -5.29 -14.54
C LEU A 65 -2.11 -6.54 -14.04
N PRO A 66 -1.17 -7.08 -14.81
CA PRO A 66 -0.30 -8.19 -14.37
C PRO A 66 0.61 -7.78 -13.20
#